data_AF-A0A454A3A4-F1
#
_entry.id   AF-A0A454A3A4-F1
#
_cell.length_a   1.000
_cell.length_b   1.000
_cell.length_c   1.000
_cell.angle_alpha   90.00
_cell.angle_beta   90.00
_cell.angle_gamma   90.00
#
_symmetry.space_group_name_H-M   'P 1'
#
loop_
_entity.id
_entity.type
_entity.pdbx_description
1 polymer ?
#
loop_
_entity_poly.entity_id
_entity_poly.type
_entity_poly.pdbx_seq_one_letter_code
_entity_poly.pdbx_strand_id
1 'polypeptide(L)'
;MKQKELWINQIKGLCICLVVIYHSVITFYPHLTTFQHPLSEVLSKCWIYFNLYLAPFRMPVFFFISGYLIRRYIDSVPWGNCLDKRIWNTFWVLALWGVVQWLALSALNQWLAPERNLSNASNAAYADSTGEFLHGMITASTSLWYLYALIVYFVICKIFNRLALPLFVLFVLMSVAVNFVPTPWWGMNSVIRNLPYYSLGAWFGATLMTCVKAVPLRRHLLMASLLTVLAVGA
;
A
#
# COMPACT_ATOMS: atom_id res chain seq x y z
N MET A 1 -23.20 14.64 -8.92
CA MET A 1 -21.79 14.50 -8.46
C MET A 1 -21.62 13.50 -7.31
N LYS A 2 -22.52 13.47 -6.31
CA LYS A 2 -22.45 12.57 -5.13
C LYS A 2 -22.25 11.08 -5.43
N GLN A 3 -22.94 10.51 -6.44
CA GLN A 3 -22.79 9.08 -6.78
C GLN A 3 -21.42 8.70 -7.37
N LYS A 4 -20.74 9.61 -8.10
CA LYS A 4 -19.41 9.33 -8.68
C LYS A 4 -18.31 9.29 -7.61
N GLU A 5 -18.51 9.93 -6.46
CA GLU A 5 -17.55 9.91 -5.36
C GLU A 5 -17.78 8.70 -4.43
N LEU A 6 -19.04 8.22 -4.32
CA LEU A 6 -19.40 7.14 -3.42
C LEU A 6 -18.73 5.81 -3.75
N TRP A 7 -18.78 5.37 -5.01
CA TRP A 7 -18.17 4.09 -5.42
C TRP A 7 -16.63 4.10 -5.25
N ILE A 8 -15.99 5.25 -5.45
CA ILE A 8 -14.54 5.40 -5.27
C ILE A 8 -14.17 5.28 -3.78
N ASN A 9 -14.96 5.92 -2.91
CA ASN A 9 -14.76 5.82 -1.47
C ASN A 9 -15.00 4.39 -0.96
N GLN A 10 -15.98 3.67 -1.54
CA GLN A 10 -16.22 2.27 -1.23
C GLN A 10 -15.04 1.38 -1.63
N ILE A 11 -14.46 1.57 -2.82
CA ILE A 11 -13.27 0.81 -3.24
C ILE A 11 -12.10 1.08 -2.31
N LYS A 12 -11.86 2.34 -1.94
CA LYS A 12 -10.80 2.67 -0.97
C LYS A 12 -11.04 2.01 0.39
N GLY A 13 -12.27 2.07 0.90
CA GLY A 13 -12.64 1.40 2.15
C GLY A 13 -12.41 -0.11 2.07
N LEU A 14 -12.84 -0.74 0.97
CA LEU A 14 -12.62 -2.16 0.72
C LEU A 14 -11.12 -2.49 0.71
N CYS A 15 -10.28 -1.73 0.00
CA CYS A 15 -8.82 -1.92 0.00
C CYS A 15 -8.23 -1.85 1.42
N ILE A 16 -8.66 -0.89 2.24
CA ILE A 16 -8.21 -0.75 3.63
C ILE A 16 -8.65 -1.97 4.46
N CYS A 17 -9.91 -2.40 4.34
CA CYS A 17 -10.40 -3.61 5.02
C CYS A 17 -9.58 -4.84 4.63
N LEU A 18 -9.26 -5.03 3.35
CA LEU A 18 -8.41 -6.13 2.89
C LEU A 18 -6.99 -6.05 3.50
N VAL A 19 -6.41 -4.86 3.64
CA VAL A 19 -5.11 -4.67 4.29
C VAL A 19 -5.17 -5.04 5.77
N VAL A 20 -6.23 -4.63 6.48
CA VAL A 20 -6.45 -4.99 7.88
C VAL A 20 -6.57 -6.51 8.03
N ILE A 21 -7.41 -7.16 7.21
CA ILE A 21 -7.56 -8.63 7.22
C ILE A 21 -6.21 -9.31 7.03
N TYR A 22 -5.42 -8.84 6.07
CA TYR A 22 -4.09 -9.39 5.84
C TYR A 22 -3.16 -9.26 7.04
N HIS A 23 -3.08 -8.06 7.66
CA HIS A 23 -2.20 -7.83 8.81
C HIS A 23 -2.64 -8.61 10.05
N SER A 24 -3.95 -8.73 10.29
CA SER A 24 -4.47 -9.60 11.35
C SER A 24 -4.06 -11.05 11.13
N VAL A 25 -4.04 -11.53 9.88
CA VAL A 25 -3.70 -12.92 9.57
C VAL A 25 -2.19 -13.16 9.71
N ILE A 26 -1.32 -12.39 9.06
CA ILE A 26 0.12 -12.68 9.11
C ILE A 26 0.70 -12.58 10.52
N THR A 27 0.08 -11.81 11.40
CA THR A 27 0.54 -11.63 12.78
C THR A 27 0.11 -12.79 13.67
N PHE A 28 -1.10 -13.31 13.48
CA PHE A 28 -1.65 -14.39 14.32
C PHE A 28 -1.39 -15.79 13.77
N TYR A 29 -1.49 -15.99 12.45
CA TYR A 29 -1.58 -17.32 11.84
C TYR A 29 -0.31 -18.18 11.98
N PRO A 30 0.92 -17.63 11.85
CA PRO A 30 2.15 -18.41 12.09
C PRO A 30 2.27 -18.94 13.53
N HIS A 31 1.51 -18.37 14.47
CA HIS A 31 1.52 -18.74 15.89
C HIS A 31 0.39 -19.70 16.26
N LEU A 32 -0.47 -20.09 15.30
CA LEU A 32 -1.57 -21.05 15.50
C LEU A 32 -1.10 -22.51 15.36
N THR A 33 0.11 -22.84 15.79
CA THR A 33 0.66 -24.21 15.74
C THR A 33 -0.01 -25.16 16.75
N THR A 34 -0.79 -24.63 17.69
CA THR A 34 -1.44 -25.39 18.77
C THR A 34 -2.75 -26.06 18.33
N PHE A 35 -3.40 -25.60 17.24
CA PHE A 35 -4.65 -26.17 16.75
C PHE A 35 -4.39 -27.34 15.78
N GLN A 36 -4.09 -28.51 16.34
CA GLN A 36 -3.86 -29.78 15.62
C GLN A 36 -5.16 -30.43 15.09
N HIS A 37 -5.99 -29.67 14.38
CA HIS A 37 -7.15 -30.25 13.69
C HIS A 37 -6.76 -30.63 12.25
N PRO A 38 -7.13 -31.80 11.70
CA PRO A 38 -6.74 -32.23 10.36
C PRO A 38 -7.19 -31.28 9.22
N LEU A 39 -8.20 -30.44 9.48
CA LEU A 39 -8.67 -29.42 8.54
C LEU A 39 -7.90 -28.10 8.64
N SER A 40 -7.10 -27.88 9.69
CA SER A 40 -6.40 -26.60 9.93
C SER A 40 -5.37 -26.32 8.84
N GLU A 41 -4.66 -27.35 8.36
CA GLU A 41 -3.66 -27.20 7.30
C GLU A 41 -4.30 -26.85 5.95
N VAL A 42 -5.43 -27.49 5.62
CA VAL A 42 -6.18 -27.20 4.39
C VAL A 42 -6.77 -25.80 4.44
N LEU A 43 -7.37 -25.40 5.57
CA LEU A 43 -7.92 -24.07 5.76
C LEU A 43 -6.82 -22.99 5.66
N SER A 44 -5.64 -23.27 6.23
CA SER A 44 -4.45 -22.43 6.16
C SER A 44 -4.00 -22.22 4.72
N LYS A 45 -3.82 -23.31 3.96
CA LYS A 45 -3.42 -23.25 2.55
C LYS A 45 -4.45 -22.48 1.72
N CYS A 46 -5.73 -22.81 1.84
CA CYS A 46 -6.81 -22.07 1.16
C CYS A 46 -6.75 -20.57 1.47
N TRP A 47 -6.49 -20.21 2.73
CA TRP A 47 -6.42 -18.82 3.16
C TRP A 47 -5.15 -18.09 2.68
N ILE A 48 -4.01 -18.77 2.65
CA ILE A 48 -2.76 -18.23 2.07
C ILE A 48 -2.96 -17.94 0.59
N TYR A 49 -3.51 -18.89 -0.18
CA TYR A 49 -3.81 -18.68 -1.60
C TYR A 49 -4.82 -17.55 -1.80
N PHE A 50 -5.90 -17.51 -1.00
CA PHE A 50 -6.85 -16.42 -1.05
C PHE A 50 -6.20 -15.05 -0.81
N ASN A 51 -5.30 -14.94 0.18
CA ASN A 51 -4.55 -13.72 0.44
C ASN A 51 -3.60 -13.35 -0.71
N LEU A 52 -2.99 -14.33 -1.36
CA LEU A 52 -2.13 -14.11 -2.52
C LEU A 52 -2.92 -13.49 -3.69
N TYR A 53 -4.10 -14.03 -3.99
CA TYR A 53 -4.98 -13.46 -5.02
C TYR A 53 -5.53 -12.08 -4.66
N LEU A 54 -5.69 -11.79 -3.37
CA LEU A 54 -6.08 -10.46 -2.88
C LEU A 54 -4.91 -9.46 -2.80
N ALA A 55 -3.65 -9.90 -2.99
CA ALA A 55 -2.49 -9.02 -2.89
C ALA A 55 -2.52 -7.83 -3.88
N PRO A 56 -2.89 -8.02 -5.16
CA PRO A 56 -2.99 -6.91 -6.12
C PRO A 56 -4.10 -5.91 -5.78
N PHE A 57 -5.16 -6.34 -5.09
CA PHE A 57 -6.29 -5.48 -4.71
C PHE A 57 -6.00 -4.57 -3.52
N ARG A 58 -5.02 -4.94 -2.67
CA ARG A 58 -4.71 -4.23 -1.43
C ARG A 58 -3.97 -2.93 -1.67
N MET A 59 -2.71 -3.03 -2.09
CA MET A 59 -1.83 -1.87 -2.25
C MET A 59 -1.91 -1.30 -3.68
N PRO A 60 -1.76 -2.10 -4.76
CA PRO A 60 -1.76 -1.56 -6.13
C PRO A 60 -3.04 -0.81 -6.50
N VAL A 61 -4.22 -1.42 -6.27
CA VAL A 61 -5.51 -0.77 -6.58
C VAL A 61 -5.74 0.46 -5.70
N PHE A 62 -5.39 0.40 -4.42
CA PHE A 62 -5.50 1.57 -3.52
C PHE A 62 -4.67 2.76 -4.03
N PHE A 63 -3.43 2.52 -4.45
CA PHE A 63 -2.56 3.56 -4.98
C PHE A 63 -3.05 4.07 -6.34
N PHE A 64 -3.50 3.19 -7.24
CA PHE A 64 -4.08 3.59 -8.52
C PHE A 64 -5.28 4.53 -8.33
N ILE A 65 -6.25 4.13 -7.49
CA ILE A 65 -7.43 4.95 -7.22
C ILE A 65 -7.05 6.27 -6.53
N SER A 66 -6.06 6.24 -5.63
CA SER A 66 -5.55 7.44 -4.99
C SER A 66 -4.91 8.40 -6.00
N GLY A 67 -4.10 7.90 -6.93
CA GLY A 67 -3.53 8.66 -8.05
C GLY A 67 -4.62 9.24 -8.95
N TYR A 68 -5.62 8.45 -9.31
CA TYR A 68 -6.74 8.90 -10.16
C TYR A 68 -7.51 10.09 -9.56
N LEU A 69 -7.77 10.06 -8.25
CA LEU A 69 -8.49 11.13 -7.54
C LEU A 69 -7.72 12.45 -7.44
N ILE A 70 -6.40 12.41 -7.51
CA ILE A 70 -5.56 13.60 -7.37
C ILE A 70 -5.13 14.20 -8.70
N ARG A 71 -5.48 13.60 -9.83
CA ARG A 71 -5.09 14.08 -11.18
C ARG A 71 -5.37 15.57 -11.37
N ARG A 72 -6.56 16.04 -10.98
CA ARG A 72 -6.91 17.47 -11.02
C ARG A 72 -5.96 18.35 -10.20
N TYR A 73 -5.49 17.84 -9.05
CA TYR A 73 -4.55 18.55 -8.18
C TYR A 73 -3.14 18.60 -8.75
N ILE A 74 -2.77 17.64 -9.59
CA ILE A 74 -1.50 17.65 -10.33
C ILE A 74 -1.58 18.68 -11.47
N ASP A 75 -2.69 18.70 -12.21
CA ASP A 75 -2.79 19.50 -13.44
C ASP A 75 -3.10 20.98 -13.23
N SER A 76 -4.00 21.34 -12.29
CA SER A 76 -4.59 22.69 -12.27
C SER A 76 -4.58 23.42 -10.92
N VAL A 77 -4.12 22.79 -9.84
CA VAL A 77 -4.14 23.40 -8.49
C VAL A 77 -2.76 23.94 -8.12
N PRO A 78 -2.63 25.18 -7.62
CA PRO A 78 -1.35 25.74 -7.16
C PRO A 78 -0.81 25.01 -5.92
N TRP A 79 0.52 25.05 -5.73
CA TRP A 79 1.22 24.29 -4.69
C TRP A 79 0.74 24.58 -3.26
N GLY A 80 0.46 25.84 -2.90
CA GLY A 80 0.01 26.20 -1.54
C GLY A 80 -1.24 25.44 -1.09
N ASN A 81 -2.25 25.36 -1.95
CA ASN A 81 -3.50 24.63 -1.67
C ASN A 81 -3.30 23.11 -1.58
N CYS A 82 -2.27 22.58 -2.26
CA CYS A 82 -1.92 21.17 -2.22
C CYS A 82 -1.14 20.81 -0.94
N LEU A 83 -0.23 21.67 -0.51
CA LEU A 83 0.55 21.47 0.71
C LEU A 83 -0.36 21.32 1.92
N ASP A 84 -1.30 22.25 2.09
CA ASP A 84 -2.17 22.27 3.27
C ASP A 84 -3.16 21.09 3.29
N LYS A 85 -3.93 20.90 2.21
CA LYS A 85 -5.03 19.91 2.22
C LYS A 85 -4.61 18.46 2.03
N ARG A 86 -3.49 18.21 1.34
CA ARG A 86 -3.07 16.86 0.95
C ARG A 86 -1.81 16.42 1.68
N ILE A 87 -0.76 17.24 1.64
CA ILE A 87 0.53 16.85 2.21
C ILE A 87 0.45 16.95 3.74
N TRP A 88 0.04 18.11 4.28
CA TRP A 88 0.02 18.37 5.71
C TRP A 88 -0.97 17.48 6.45
N ASN A 89 -2.20 17.35 5.94
CA ASN A 89 -3.19 16.48 6.56
C ASN A 89 -2.75 15.00 6.57
N THR A 90 -2.20 14.50 5.45
CA THR A 90 -1.69 13.11 5.40
C THR A 90 -0.46 12.92 6.30
N PHE A 91 0.43 13.91 6.35
CA PHE A 91 1.60 13.90 7.23
C PHE A 91 1.19 13.91 8.70
N TRP A 92 0.22 14.75 9.07
CA TRP A 92 -0.30 14.84 10.43
C TRP A 92 -0.89 13.51 10.88
N VAL A 93 -1.70 12.87 10.05
CA VAL A 93 -2.26 11.54 10.34
C VAL A 93 -1.13 10.50 10.50
N LEU A 94 -0.12 10.52 9.62
CA LEU A 94 1.03 9.61 9.74
C LEU A 94 1.81 9.82 11.04
N ALA A 95 2.10 11.07 11.39
CA ALA A 95 2.88 11.43 12.58
C ALA A 95 2.10 11.10 13.86
N LEU A 96 0.85 11.56 13.96
CA LEU A 96 -0.01 11.34 15.12
C LEU A 96 -0.20 9.84 15.37
N TRP A 97 -0.62 9.09 14.36
CA TRP A 97 -0.86 7.66 14.53
C TRP A 97 0.42 6.86 14.67
N GLY A 98 1.53 7.29 14.05
CA GLY A 98 2.84 6.68 14.29
C GLY A 98 3.26 6.77 15.75
N VAL A 99 3.13 7.96 16.35
CA VAL A 99 3.44 8.18 17.78
C VAL A 99 2.48 7.41 18.69
N VAL A 100 1.17 7.49 18.43
CA VAL A 100 0.17 6.75 19.22
C VAL A 100 0.43 5.25 19.17
N GLN A 101 0.71 4.71 17.98
CA GLN A 101 0.98 3.28 17.81
C GLN A 101 2.25 2.85 18.54
N TRP A 102 3.32 3.63 18.45
CA TRP A 102 4.57 3.36 19.15
C TRP A 102 4.35 3.35 20.67
N LEU A 103 3.78 4.42 21.24
CA LEU A 103 3.52 4.52 22.67
C LEU A 103 2.60 3.41 23.19
N ALA A 104 1.53 3.10 22.46
CA ALA A 104 0.58 2.05 22.85
C ALA A 104 1.25 0.67 22.86
N LEU A 105 2.06 0.34 21.84
CA LEU A 105 2.76 -0.95 21.78
C LEU A 105 3.87 -1.03 22.82
N SER A 106 4.62 0.05 23.06
CA SER A 106 5.62 0.09 24.13
C SER A 106 4.99 -0.15 25.51
N ALA A 107 3.88 0.52 25.81
CA ALA A 107 3.15 0.34 27.07
C ALA A 107 2.57 -1.08 27.20
N LEU A 108 1.98 -1.61 26.12
CA LEU A 108 1.40 -2.96 26.14
C LEU A 108 2.47 -4.04 26.28
N ASN A 109 3.62 -3.90 25.62
CA ASN A 109 4.75 -4.83 25.77
C ASN A 109 5.32 -4.81 27.19
N GLN A 110 5.50 -3.63 27.78
CA GLN A 110 5.95 -3.51 29.17
C GLN A 110 4.98 -4.18 30.15
N TRP A 111 3.67 -4.11 29.90
CA TRP A 111 2.66 -4.69 30.77
C TRP A 111 2.47 -6.21 30.57
N LEU A 112 2.41 -6.68 29.32
CA LEU A 112 2.07 -8.08 29.01
C LEU A 112 3.29 -9.02 28.95
N ALA A 113 4.42 -8.53 28.46
CA ALA A 113 5.59 -9.35 28.15
C ALA A 113 6.90 -8.54 28.24
N PRO A 114 7.29 -8.06 29.43
CA PRO A 114 8.43 -7.17 29.61
C PRO A 114 9.77 -7.79 29.20
N GLU A 115 9.90 -9.12 29.20
CA GLU A 115 11.12 -9.83 28.77
C GLU A 115 11.20 -10.03 27.24
N ARG A 116 10.18 -9.64 26.49
CA ARG A 116 10.13 -9.85 25.04
C ARG A 116 11.00 -8.82 24.33
N ASN A 117 12.23 -9.22 23.97
CA ASN A 117 13.13 -8.40 23.17
C ASN A 117 12.60 -8.20 21.74
N LEU A 118 12.14 -6.98 21.45
CA LEU A 118 11.66 -6.55 20.13
C LEU A 118 12.65 -5.61 19.41
N SER A 119 13.84 -5.42 19.95
CA SER A 119 14.89 -4.56 19.41
C SER A 119 15.31 -4.90 17.97
N ASN A 120 15.12 -6.16 17.53
CA ASN A 120 15.36 -6.59 16.15
C ASN A 120 14.15 -6.41 15.23
N ALA A 121 13.02 -5.91 15.73
CA ALA A 121 11.86 -5.65 14.91
C ALA A 121 12.17 -4.44 14.02
N SER A 122 12.16 -4.66 12.72
CA SER A 122 12.49 -3.62 11.75
C SER A 122 11.51 -2.44 11.76
N ASN A 123 10.38 -2.55 12.48
CA ASN A 123 9.24 -1.62 12.42
C ASN A 123 9.36 -0.53 13.47
N ALA A 124 9.24 0.72 13.01
CA ALA A 124 9.31 1.93 13.83
C ALA A 124 8.40 1.85 15.06
N ALA A 125 7.26 1.16 14.97
CA ALA A 125 6.33 1.01 16.08
C ALA A 125 6.87 0.19 17.28
N TYR A 126 7.97 -0.53 17.10
CA TYR A 126 8.66 -1.30 18.15
C TYR A 126 10.05 -0.73 18.48
N ALA A 127 10.36 0.49 18.03
CA ALA A 127 11.64 1.12 18.31
C ALA A 127 11.85 1.28 19.83
N ASP A 128 13.09 1.06 20.28
CA ASP A 128 13.43 1.21 21.70
C ASP A 128 13.79 2.67 22.05
N SER A 129 14.17 3.46 21.05
CA SER A 129 14.53 4.87 21.20
C SER A 129 13.77 5.80 20.26
N THR A 130 13.71 7.08 20.62
CA THR A 130 13.16 8.15 19.77
C THR A 130 13.93 8.28 18.45
N GLY A 131 15.24 8.04 18.46
CA GLY A 131 16.09 8.08 17.27
C GLY A 131 15.77 6.97 16.29
N GLU A 132 15.61 5.74 16.78
CA GLU A 132 15.20 4.58 15.97
C GLU A 132 13.78 4.73 15.43
N PHE A 133 12.86 5.26 16.24
CA PHE A 133 11.50 5.58 15.80
C PHE A 133 11.53 6.57 14.63
N LEU A 134 12.27 7.68 14.77
CA LEU A 134 12.36 8.70 13.73
C LEU A 134 13.04 8.16 12.46
N HIS A 135 14.12 7.39 12.62
CA HIS A 135 14.79 6.73 11.50
C HIS A 135 13.82 5.78 10.76
N GLY A 136 13.09 4.94 11.50
CA GLY A 136 12.10 4.03 10.91
C GLY A 136 10.94 4.75 10.23
N MET A 137 10.49 5.89 10.76
CA MET A 137 9.49 6.75 10.13
C MET A 137 10.00 7.36 8.82
N ILE A 138 11.27 7.78 8.78
CA ILE A 138 11.90 8.34 7.57
C ILE A 138 12.15 7.26 6.51
N THR A 139 12.57 6.05 6.90
CA THR A 139 12.79 4.93 5.96
C THR A 139 11.51 4.22 5.53
N ALA A 140 10.34 4.77 5.89
CA ALA A 140 9.02 4.18 5.67
C ALA A 140 8.85 2.77 6.25
N SER A 141 9.66 2.40 7.25
CA SER A 141 9.61 1.11 7.95
C SER A 141 8.53 1.14 9.04
N THR A 142 7.31 1.51 8.66
CA THR A 142 6.15 1.58 9.55
C THR A 142 4.96 0.86 8.92
N SER A 143 4.03 0.37 9.72
CA SER A 143 2.73 -0.13 9.22
C SER A 143 1.95 0.92 8.43
N LEU A 144 2.21 2.20 8.67
CA LEU A 144 1.56 3.34 8.03
C LEU A 144 2.31 3.84 6.77
N TRP A 145 3.24 3.03 6.23
CA TRP A 145 4.09 3.41 5.10
C TRP A 145 3.32 3.90 3.87
N TYR A 146 2.07 3.45 3.70
CA TYR A 146 1.24 3.88 2.58
C TYR A 146 0.92 5.39 2.62
N LEU A 147 0.78 6.00 3.80
CA LEU A 147 0.57 7.45 3.94
C LEU A 147 1.81 8.23 3.52
N TYR A 148 2.98 7.75 3.94
CA TYR A 148 4.28 8.27 3.49
C TYR A 148 4.38 8.19 1.96
N ALA A 149 4.07 7.03 1.40
CA ALA A 149 4.07 6.80 -0.05
C ALA A 149 3.14 7.77 -0.79
N LEU A 150 1.93 8.03 -0.27
CA LEU A 150 0.99 8.98 -0.89
C LEU A 150 1.56 10.40 -0.98
N ILE A 151 2.29 10.86 0.03
CA ILE A 151 2.95 12.17 0.04
C ILE A 151 4.04 12.19 -1.03
N VAL A 152 4.96 11.21 -0.99
CA VAL A 152 6.10 11.12 -1.90
C VAL A 152 5.62 11.02 -3.35
N TYR A 153 4.68 10.13 -3.64
CA TYR A 153 4.16 9.95 -4.98
C TYR A 153 3.46 11.18 -5.50
N PHE A 154 2.68 11.88 -4.66
CA PHE A 154 2.03 13.13 -5.05
C PHE A 154 3.06 14.17 -5.49
N VAL A 155 4.12 14.37 -4.68
CA VAL A 155 5.18 15.33 -4.97
C VAL A 155 5.88 14.98 -6.28
N ILE A 156 6.30 13.73 -6.45
CA ILE A 156 6.97 13.24 -7.67
C ILE A 156 6.07 13.43 -8.89
N CYS A 157 4.83 12.94 -8.84
CA CYS A 157 3.92 13.00 -9.99
C CYS A 157 3.56 14.44 -10.38
N LYS A 158 3.52 15.35 -9.39
CA LYS A 158 3.24 16.77 -9.62
C LYS A 158 4.42 17.53 -10.21
N ILE A 159 5.62 17.34 -9.68
CA ILE A 159 6.84 17.99 -10.19
C ILE A 159 7.12 17.54 -11.63
N PHE A 160 7.00 16.24 -11.89
CA PHE A 160 7.41 15.66 -13.16
C PHE A 160 6.26 15.37 -14.14
N ASN A 161 5.13 16.07 -14.00
CA ASN A 161 3.96 15.83 -14.85
C ASN A 161 4.25 15.94 -16.36
N ARG A 162 5.20 16.81 -16.75
CA ARG A 162 5.62 16.98 -18.16
C ARG A 162 6.44 15.80 -18.71
N LEU A 163 7.05 14.99 -17.84
CA LEU A 163 7.88 13.83 -18.17
C LEU A 163 7.17 12.52 -17.79
N ALA A 164 5.84 12.53 -17.71
CA ALA A 164 5.04 11.42 -17.23
C ALA A 164 5.36 10.08 -17.93
N LEU A 165 5.48 10.08 -19.26
CA LEU A 165 5.70 8.86 -20.03
C LEU A 165 7.09 8.23 -19.79
N PRO A 166 8.23 8.92 -19.97
CA PRO A 166 9.53 8.33 -19.70
C PRO A 166 9.72 7.94 -18.22
N LEU A 167 9.17 8.74 -17.29
CA LEU A 167 9.25 8.40 -15.86
C LEU A 167 8.37 7.21 -15.48
N PHE A 168 7.22 7.04 -16.12
CA PHE A 168 6.39 5.86 -15.89
C PHE A 168 7.14 4.58 -16.26
N VAL A 169 7.80 4.57 -17.42
CA VAL A 169 8.65 3.43 -17.85
C VAL A 169 9.76 3.19 -16.83
N LEU A 170 10.43 4.26 -16.40
CA LEU A 170 11.46 4.16 -15.37
C LEU A 170 10.92 3.57 -14.05
N PHE A 171 9.74 4.00 -13.59
CA PHE A 171 9.14 3.48 -12.36
C PHE A 171 8.79 2.00 -12.49
N VAL A 172 8.29 1.56 -13.65
CA VAL A 172 8.05 0.13 -13.91
C VAL A 172 9.36 -0.65 -13.83
N LEU A 173 10.43 -0.15 -14.46
CA LEU A 173 11.74 -0.78 -14.39
C LEU A 173 12.27 -0.84 -12.95
N MET A 174 12.14 0.23 -12.18
CA MET A 174 12.53 0.24 -10.76
C MET A 174 11.70 -0.75 -9.93
N SER A 175 10.39 -0.83 -10.17
CA SER A 175 9.50 -1.77 -9.48
C SER A 175 9.91 -3.23 -9.74
N VAL A 176 10.31 -3.54 -10.98
CA VAL A 176 10.85 -4.85 -11.35
C VAL A 176 12.22 -5.08 -10.70
N ALA A 177 13.14 -4.11 -10.80
CA ALA A 177 14.50 -4.20 -10.29
C ALA A 177 14.56 -4.46 -8.77
N VAL A 178 13.67 -3.85 -7.99
CA VAL A 178 13.60 -4.07 -6.53
C VAL A 178 13.25 -5.51 -6.14
N ASN A 179 12.68 -6.32 -7.05
CA ASN A 179 12.48 -7.75 -6.78
C ASN A 179 13.78 -8.56 -6.87
N PHE A 180 14.79 -8.06 -7.58
CA PHE A 180 16.09 -8.70 -7.75
C PHE A 180 17.16 -8.10 -6.83
N VAL A 181 17.10 -6.78 -6.63
CA VAL A 181 18.04 -6.02 -5.80
C VAL A 181 17.23 -5.25 -4.74
N PRO A 182 16.79 -5.94 -3.66
CA PRO A 182 16.03 -5.28 -2.61
C PRO A 182 16.94 -4.34 -1.82
N THR A 183 16.40 -3.17 -1.46
CA THR A 183 17.06 -2.27 -0.50
C THR A 183 17.00 -2.86 0.91
N PRO A 184 17.88 -2.43 1.84
CA PRO A 184 17.86 -2.90 3.23
C PRO A 184 16.55 -2.60 3.98
N TRP A 185 15.77 -1.62 3.52
CA TRP A 185 14.55 -1.18 4.18
C TRP A 185 13.32 -1.73 3.48
N TRP A 186 12.58 -2.64 4.14
CA TRP A 186 11.38 -3.23 3.53
C TRP A 186 10.34 -2.17 3.13
N GLY A 187 10.24 -1.08 3.92
CA GLY A 187 9.31 0.02 3.69
C GLY A 187 9.57 0.66 2.33
N MET A 188 10.83 1.02 2.07
CA MET A 188 11.28 1.58 0.81
C MET A 188 11.05 0.63 -0.37
N ASN A 189 11.32 -0.67 -0.20
CA ASN A 189 11.02 -1.67 -1.24
C ASN A 189 9.52 -1.68 -1.60
N SER A 190 8.65 -1.55 -0.59
CA SER A 190 7.20 -1.50 -0.78
C SER A 190 6.76 -0.22 -1.49
N VAL A 191 7.40 0.91 -1.17
CA VAL A 191 7.18 2.19 -1.86
C VAL A 191 7.59 2.09 -3.33
N ILE A 192 8.80 1.64 -3.63
CA ILE A 192 9.28 1.56 -5.02
C ILE A 192 8.42 0.61 -5.86
N ARG A 193 8.06 -0.56 -5.30
CA ARG A 193 7.22 -1.55 -6.01
C ARG A 193 5.86 -0.98 -6.40
N ASN A 194 5.27 -0.11 -5.58
CA ASN A 194 3.92 0.40 -5.79
C ASN A 194 3.85 1.75 -6.54
N LEU A 195 4.98 2.41 -6.74
CA LEU A 195 5.09 3.69 -7.45
C LEU A 195 4.45 3.69 -8.86
N PRO A 196 4.61 2.62 -9.69
CA PRO A 196 3.96 2.56 -11.00
C PRO A 196 2.44 2.64 -10.92
N TYR A 197 1.81 1.97 -9.94
CA TYR A 197 0.35 1.94 -9.86
C TYR A 197 -0.23 3.32 -9.54
N TYR A 198 0.42 4.07 -8.66
CA TYR A 198 -0.01 5.44 -8.35
C TYR A 198 0.13 6.36 -9.55
N SER A 199 1.31 6.35 -10.19
CA SER A 199 1.60 7.18 -11.36
C SER A 199 0.71 6.84 -12.56
N LEU A 200 0.38 5.56 -12.75
CA LEU A 200 -0.61 5.09 -13.73
C LEU A 200 -1.96 5.77 -13.51
N GLY A 201 -2.45 5.83 -12.27
CA GLY A 201 -3.70 6.50 -11.92
C GLY A 201 -3.62 8.02 -12.09
N ALA A 202 -2.51 8.62 -11.65
CA ALA A 202 -2.30 10.05 -11.67
C ALA A 202 -2.23 10.63 -13.09
N TRP A 203 -1.41 10.04 -13.97
CA TRP A 203 -1.17 10.55 -15.31
C TRP A 203 -2.15 9.98 -16.36
N PHE A 204 -2.40 8.67 -16.33
CA PHE A 204 -3.14 7.95 -17.38
C PHE A 204 -4.55 7.52 -16.97
N GLY A 205 -4.97 7.80 -15.72
CA GLY A 205 -6.19 7.23 -15.16
C GLY A 205 -7.48 7.59 -15.90
N ALA A 206 -7.57 8.77 -16.53
CA ALA A 206 -8.75 9.12 -17.32
C ALA A 206 -8.87 8.28 -18.61
N THR A 207 -7.77 8.12 -19.33
CA THR A 207 -7.69 7.29 -20.55
C THR A 207 -8.03 5.84 -20.22
N LEU A 208 -7.49 5.32 -19.11
CA LEU A 208 -7.80 3.98 -18.63
C LEU A 208 -9.28 3.83 -18.25
N MET A 209 -9.84 4.80 -17.53
CA MET A 209 -11.26 4.74 -17.13
C MET A 209 -12.21 4.78 -18.34
N THR A 210 -11.84 5.49 -19.41
CA THR A 210 -12.58 5.43 -20.69
C THR A 210 -12.44 4.07 -21.38
N CYS A 211 -11.24 3.49 -21.43
CA CYS A 211 -11.03 2.15 -21.99
C CYS A 211 -11.80 1.08 -21.22
N VAL A 212 -11.77 1.11 -19.88
CA VAL A 212 -12.48 0.12 -19.03
C VAL A 212 -13.98 0.17 -19.27
N LYS A 213 -14.56 1.36 -19.46
CA LYS A 213 -15.98 1.53 -19.78
C LYS A 213 -16.36 1.12 -21.20
N ALA A 214 -15.42 1.21 -22.13
CA ALA A 214 -15.64 0.81 -23.53
C ALA A 214 -15.58 -0.72 -23.72
N VAL A 215 -14.90 -1.44 -22.83
CA VAL A 215 -14.76 -2.91 -22.92
C VAL A 215 -15.91 -3.58 -22.16
N PRO A 216 -16.67 -4.49 -22.79
CA PRO A 216 -17.77 -5.20 -22.13
C PRO A 216 -17.25 -6.11 -21.01
N LEU A 217 -18.02 -6.23 -19.92
CA LEU A 217 -17.67 -6.99 -18.70
C LEU A 217 -17.23 -8.43 -18.99
N ARG A 218 -17.80 -9.06 -20.04
CA ARG A 218 -17.45 -10.41 -20.49
C ARG A 218 -16.00 -10.54 -20.98
N ARG A 219 -15.44 -9.50 -21.60
CA ARG A 219 -14.03 -9.49 -22.03
C ARG A 219 -13.08 -9.23 -20.87
N HIS A 220 -13.50 -8.48 -19.84
CA HIS A 220 -12.73 -8.35 -18.59
C HIS A 220 -12.60 -9.69 -17.86
N LEU A 221 -13.68 -10.48 -17.81
CA LEU A 221 -13.64 -11.84 -17.27
C LEU A 221 -12.74 -12.77 -18.09
N LEU A 222 -12.76 -12.66 -19.42
CA LEU A 222 -11.87 -13.44 -20.28
C LEU A 222 -10.40 -13.04 -20.10
N MET A 223 -10.08 -11.75 -20.07
CA MET A 223 -8.71 -11.30 -19.81
C MET A 223 -8.24 -11.68 -18.39
N ALA A 224 -9.11 -11.56 -17.38
CA ALA A 224 -8.82 -12.03 -16.04
C ALA A 224 -8.56 -13.54 -16.02
N SER A 225 -9.39 -14.34 -16.71
CA SER A 225 -9.18 -15.79 -16.82
C SER A 225 -7.88 -16.15 -17.54
N LEU A 226 -7.51 -15.41 -18.58
CA LEU A 226 -6.30 -15.65 -19.36
C LEU A 226 -5.05 -15.28 -18.56
N LEU A 227 -5.09 -14.17 -17.82
CA LEU A 227 -4.03 -13.77 -16.90
C LEU A 227 -3.90 -14.74 -15.71
N THR A 228 -5.00 -15.28 -15.19
CA THR A 228 -4.94 -16.32 -14.15
C THR A 228 -4.37 -17.63 -14.69
N VAL A 229 -4.69 -18.02 -15.93
CA VAL A 229 -4.12 -19.21 -16.55
C VAL A 229 -2.62 -19.03 -16.80
N LEU A 230 -2.20 -17.86 -17.28
CA LEU A 230 -0.79 -17.54 -17.46
C LEU A 230 -0.01 -17.46 -16.14
N ALA A 231 -0.64 -17.00 -15.05
CA ALA A 231 -0.03 -16.92 -13.72
C ALA A 231 0.01 -18.27 -12.98
N VAL A 232 -0.85 -19.23 -13.33
CA VAL A 232 -0.86 -20.59 -12.77
C VAL A 232 0.03 -21.54 -13.60
N GLY A 233 0.30 -21.20 -14.87
CA GLY A 233 1.17 -21.97 -15.76
C GLY A 233 2.65 -21.59 -15.74
N ALA A 234 3.06 -20.59 -14.96
CA ALA A 234 4.45 -20.15 -14.79
C ALA A 234 4.90 -20.38 -13.33
#